data_AF-A0A231NV98-F1
#
_entry.id   AF-A0A231NV98-F1
#
_cell.length_a   1.000
_cell.length_b   1.000
_cell.length_c   1.000
_cell.angle_alpha   90.00
_cell.angle_beta   90.00
_cell.angle_gamma   90.00
#
_symmetry.space_group_name_H-M   'P 1'
#
loop_
_entity.id
_entity.type
_entity.pdbx_description
1 polymer ?
#
loop_
_entity_poly.entity_id
_entity_poly.type
_entity_poly.pdbx_seq_one_letter_code
_entity_poly.pdbx_strand_id
1 'polypeptide(L)'
;MISKFLDQYKELREIVAENPELPIMFMASEDCSNPDYCYVITQAKAKIETVAFAEEGIYTDEDELRYEIEAGIASDNPEISEEDLDKEIQMEMNTIEWTKAIVIYIESY
;
A
#
# COMPACT_ATOMS: atom_id res chain seq x y z
N MET A 1 13.49 24.28 -17.97
CA MET A 1 13.84 22.89 -17.59
C MET A 1 13.11 22.49 -16.31
N ILE A 2 13.17 23.28 -15.23
CA ILE A 2 12.37 23.05 -14.00
C ILE A 2 10.85 23.20 -14.24
N SER A 3 10.43 24.12 -15.12
CA SER A 3 9.00 24.35 -15.40
C SER A 3 8.25 23.13 -15.95
N LYS A 4 8.94 22.17 -16.57
CA LYS A 4 8.31 20.94 -17.10
C LYS A 4 7.78 20.04 -15.98
N PHE A 5 8.39 20.10 -14.79
CA PHE A 5 7.97 19.31 -13.62
C PHE A 5 6.86 19.99 -12.81
N LEU A 6 6.64 21.30 -12.99
CA LEU A 6 5.52 21.98 -12.35
C LEU A 6 4.21 21.38 -12.82
N ASP A 7 4.01 21.20 -14.12
CA ASP A 7 2.75 20.65 -14.62
C ASP A 7 2.64 19.14 -14.36
N GLN A 8 3.77 18.40 -14.40
CA GLN A 8 3.78 16.94 -14.24
C GLN A 8 3.22 16.44 -12.90
N TYR A 9 3.45 17.15 -11.80
CA TYR A 9 2.97 16.77 -10.47
C TYR A 9 1.94 17.75 -9.92
N LYS A 10 1.20 18.41 -10.81
CA LYS A 10 0.17 19.37 -10.40
C LYS A 10 -0.90 18.69 -9.53
N GLU A 11 -1.42 17.55 -9.98
CA GLU A 11 -2.45 16.79 -9.24
C GLU A 11 -1.96 16.34 -7.85
N LEU A 12 -0.71 15.88 -7.75
CA LEU A 12 -0.11 15.54 -6.46
C LEU A 12 -0.08 16.74 -5.51
N ARG A 13 0.34 17.92 -5.99
CA ARG A 13 0.37 19.13 -5.16
C ARG A 13 -1.03 19.58 -4.75
N GLU A 14 -2.01 19.44 -5.65
CA GLU A 14 -3.41 19.76 -5.36
C GLU A 14 -3.97 18.84 -4.28
N ILE A 15 -3.81 17.52 -4.40
CA ILE A 15 -4.25 16.54 -3.39
C ILE A 15 -3.62 16.83 -2.02
N VAL A 16 -2.32 17.13 -1.97
CA VAL A 16 -1.62 17.46 -0.72
C VAL A 16 -2.10 18.78 -0.13
N ALA A 17 -2.31 19.81 -0.96
CA ALA A 17 -2.79 21.10 -0.50
C ALA A 17 -4.24 21.05 0.01
N GLU A 18 -5.08 20.21 -0.59
CA GLU A 18 -6.47 20.02 -0.20
C GLU A 18 -6.62 19.14 1.05
N ASN A 19 -5.62 18.29 1.36
CA ASN A 19 -5.69 17.30 2.45
C ASN A 19 -4.42 17.33 3.33
N PRO A 20 -4.06 18.48 3.94
CA PRO A 20 -2.78 18.65 4.64
C PRO A 20 -2.63 17.81 5.91
N GLU A 21 -3.73 17.34 6.49
CA GLU A 21 -3.74 16.53 7.72
C GLU A 21 -3.62 15.02 7.45
N LEU A 22 -3.76 14.59 6.19
CA LEU A 22 -3.61 13.17 5.86
C LEU A 22 -2.12 12.80 5.81
N PRO A 23 -1.73 11.63 6.35
CA PRO A 23 -0.39 11.12 6.17
C PRO A 23 -0.09 10.89 4.70
N ILE A 24 1.16 11.11 4.31
CA ILE A 24 1.65 10.85 2.95
C ILE A 24 2.47 9.57 2.97
N MET A 25 2.15 8.64 2.08
CA MET A 25 2.82 7.34 1.97
C MET A 25 3.35 7.14 0.56
N PHE A 26 4.62 6.77 0.45
CA PHE A 26 5.25 6.46 -0.83
C PHE A 26 5.31 4.94 -1.02
N MET A 27 4.70 4.45 -2.09
CA MET A 27 4.76 3.06 -2.51
C MET A 27 5.61 2.96 -3.77
N ALA A 28 6.81 2.40 -3.64
CA ALA A 28 7.71 2.21 -4.77
C ALA A 28 7.60 0.78 -5.30
N SER A 29 7.51 0.63 -6.62
CA SER A 29 7.59 -0.69 -7.25
C SER A 29 8.94 -1.35 -6.98
N GLU A 30 8.99 -2.68 -7.01
CA GLU A 30 10.24 -3.43 -6.83
C GLU A 30 11.32 -3.02 -7.84
N ASP A 31 10.91 -2.64 -9.06
CA ASP A 31 11.80 -2.16 -10.11
C ASP A 31 12.51 -0.84 -9.77
N CYS A 32 12.07 -0.12 -8.74
CA CYS A 32 12.75 1.07 -8.23
C CYS A 32 13.99 0.74 -7.38
N SER A 33 14.21 -0.52 -7.01
CA SER A 33 15.31 -0.97 -6.14
C SER A 33 16.59 -1.28 -6.92
N ASN A 34 17.17 -0.30 -7.61
CA ASN A 34 18.48 -0.49 -8.26
C ASN A 34 19.63 0.16 -7.45
N PRO A 35 20.49 -0.62 -6.77
CA PRO A 35 21.53 -0.09 -5.89
C PRO A 35 22.74 0.50 -6.63
N ASP A 36 22.87 0.26 -7.93
CA ASP A 36 24.08 0.58 -8.70
C ASP A 36 23.99 1.89 -9.51
N TYR A 37 22.89 2.66 -9.41
CA TYR A 37 22.65 3.84 -10.25
C TYR A 37 22.33 5.12 -9.46
N CYS A 38 22.53 6.26 -10.13
CA CYS A 38 22.18 7.58 -9.63
C CYS A 38 20.66 7.79 -9.54
N TYR A 39 20.22 8.77 -8.75
CA TYR A 39 18.80 9.15 -8.66
C TYR A 39 18.20 9.47 -10.03
N VAL A 40 17.06 8.85 -10.33
CA VAL A 40 16.25 9.13 -11.52
C VAL A 40 14.96 9.84 -11.14
N ILE A 41 14.49 10.74 -12.00
CA ILE A 41 13.16 11.34 -11.86
C ILE A 41 12.16 10.39 -12.53
N THR A 42 11.15 9.95 -11.79
CA THR A 42 10.13 9.03 -12.30
C THR A 42 8.71 9.60 -12.24
N GLN A 43 7.75 8.95 -12.90
CA GLN A 43 6.35 9.30 -12.77
C GLN A 43 5.82 8.89 -11.41
N ALA A 44 4.97 9.75 -10.86
CA ALA A 44 4.29 9.49 -9.61
C ALA A 44 2.79 9.71 -9.83
N LYS A 45 1.97 8.79 -9.33
CA LYS A 45 0.51 8.92 -9.28
C LYS A 45 0.09 9.01 -7.84
N ALA A 46 -0.79 9.96 -7.52
CA ALA A 46 -1.26 10.20 -6.17
C ALA A 46 -2.76 9.94 -6.07
N LYS A 47 -3.21 9.26 -5.01
CA LYS A 47 -4.62 9.06 -4.69
C LYS A 47 -4.81 8.98 -3.18
N ILE A 48 -5.99 9.34 -2.69
CA ILE A 48 -6.34 9.16 -1.28
C ILE A 48 -6.92 7.76 -1.12
N GLU A 49 -6.30 6.94 -0.28
CA GLU A 49 -6.72 5.56 -0.05
C GLU A 49 -6.62 5.17 1.42
N THR A 50 -7.30 4.08 1.76
CA THR A 50 -7.13 3.43 3.05
C THR A 50 -6.15 2.29 2.88
N VAL A 51 -5.13 2.25 3.74
CA VAL A 51 -4.06 1.25 3.65
C VAL A 51 -3.86 0.55 4.98
N ALA A 52 -3.53 -0.73 4.93
CA ALA A 52 -3.17 -1.54 6.07
C ALA A 52 -1.71 -1.98 5.98
N PHE A 53 -1.01 -1.92 7.10
CA PHE A 53 0.31 -2.52 7.26
C PHE A 53 0.13 -3.84 8.00
N ALA A 54 0.42 -4.94 7.33
CA ALA A 54 0.45 -6.27 7.92
C ALA A 54 1.88 -6.82 7.86
N GLU A 55 2.12 -7.98 8.48
CA GLU A 55 3.46 -8.59 8.55
C GLU A 55 4.03 -8.88 7.16
N GLU A 56 3.20 -9.37 6.25
CA GLU A 56 3.59 -9.77 4.89
C GLU A 56 3.69 -8.59 3.90
N GLY A 57 3.15 -7.42 4.24
CA GLY A 57 3.17 -6.29 3.31
C GLY A 57 2.22 -5.14 3.60
N ILE A 58 2.00 -4.34 2.56
CA ILE A 58 1.10 -3.19 2.59
C ILE A 58 -0.07 -3.48 1.66
N TYR A 59 -1.28 -3.33 2.17
CA TYR A 59 -2.50 -3.69 1.46
C TYR A 59 -3.38 -2.46 1.29
N THR A 60 -4.01 -2.35 0.12
CA THR A 60 -5.02 -1.32 -0.17
C THR A 60 -6.42 -1.90 -0.33
N ASP A 61 -6.53 -3.22 -0.23
CA ASP A 61 -7.76 -4.00 -0.42
C ASP A 61 -7.92 -5.01 0.72
N GLU A 62 -9.11 -5.03 1.32
CA GLU A 62 -9.41 -5.86 2.49
C GLU A 62 -9.54 -7.34 2.13
N ASP A 63 -10.08 -7.65 0.94
CA ASP A 63 -10.24 -9.02 0.46
C ASP A 63 -8.87 -9.64 0.12
N GLU A 64 -7.96 -8.85 -0.45
CA GLU A 64 -6.57 -9.26 -0.69
C GLU A 64 -5.84 -9.61 0.62
N LEU A 65 -5.94 -8.74 1.64
CA LEU A 65 -5.36 -9.02 2.95
C LEU A 65 -6.00 -10.26 3.60
N ARG A 66 -7.33 -10.39 3.53
CA ARG A 66 -8.05 -11.55 4.07
C ARG A 66 -7.57 -12.85 3.42
N TYR A 67 -7.35 -12.84 2.10
CA TYR A 67 -6.86 -14.00 1.37
C TYR A 67 -5.46 -14.42 1.82
N GLU A 68 -4.54 -13.48 2.01
CA GLU A 68 -3.19 -13.77 2.50
C GLU A 68 -3.20 -14.32 3.93
N ILE A 69 -4.02 -13.75 4.82
CA ILE A 69 -4.22 -14.27 6.18
C ILE A 69 -4.78 -15.70 6.14
N GLU A 70 -5.82 -15.94 5.34
CA GLU A 70 -6.40 -17.28 5.17
C GLU A 70 -5.36 -18.29 4.66
N ALA A 71 -4.57 -17.90 3.66
CA ALA A 71 -3.53 -18.75 3.09
C ALA A 71 -2.43 -19.08 4.12
N GLY A 72 -2.02 -18.11 4.93
CA GLY A 72 -1.06 -18.30 6.04
C GLY A 72 -1.59 -19.29 7.08
N ILE A 73 -2.79 -19.04 7.63
CA ILE A 73 -3.39 -19.89 8.67
C ILE A 73 -3.61 -21.32 8.15
N ALA A 74 -4.14 -21.48 6.94
CA ALA A 74 -4.40 -22.80 6.35
C ALA A 74 -3.12 -23.56 6.03
N SER A 75 -2.04 -22.86 5.64
CA SER A 75 -0.72 -23.46 5.43
C SER A 75 -0.13 -24.00 6.74
N ASP A 76 -0.25 -23.24 7.82
CA ASP A 76 0.27 -23.61 9.14
C ASP A 76 -0.59 -24.66 9.86
N ASN A 77 -1.90 -24.71 9.54
CA ASN A 77 -2.86 -25.63 10.14
C ASN A 77 -3.69 -26.38 9.05
N PRO A 78 -3.12 -27.36 8.33
CA PRO A 78 -3.79 -28.02 7.20
C PRO A 78 -5.08 -28.79 7.54
N GLU A 79 -5.30 -29.11 8.81
CA GLU A 79 -6.48 -29.83 9.31
C GLU A 79 -7.49 -28.91 10.03
N ILE A 80 -7.30 -27.58 9.99
CA ILE A 80 -8.21 -26.62 10.62
C ILE A 80 -9.63 -26.76 10.05
N SER A 81 -10.63 -26.64 10.92
CA SER A 81 -12.03 -26.65 10.48
C SER A 81 -12.38 -25.32 9.81
N GLU A 82 -13.33 -25.31 8.88
CA GLU A 82 -13.80 -24.07 8.24
C GLU A 82 -14.30 -23.04 9.28
N GLU A 83 -14.96 -23.52 10.35
CA GLU A 83 -15.48 -22.65 11.41
C GLU A 83 -14.37 -22.02 12.25
N ASP A 84 -13.30 -22.76 12.54
CA ASP A 84 -12.18 -22.24 13.32
C ASP A 84 -11.28 -21.35 12.46
N LEU A 85 -11.11 -21.67 11.18
CA LEU A 85 -10.40 -20.84 10.21
C LEU A 85 -11.05 -19.44 10.10
N ASP A 86 -12.37 -19.37 9.92
CA ASP A 86 -13.06 -18.08 9.78
C ASP A 86 -12.98 -17.25 11.08
N LYS A 87 -12.98 -17.90 12.25
CA LYS A 87 -12.75 -17.21 13.53
C LYS A 87 -11.35 -16.64 13.64
N GLU A 88 -10.32 -17.41 13.28
CA GLU A 88 -8.93 -16.96 13.34
C GLU A 88 -8.67 -15.82 12.34
N ILE A 89 -9.17 -15.94 11.10
CA ILE A 89 -9.14 -14.85 10.11
C ILE A 89 -9.77 -13.59 10.70
N GLN A 90 -10.98 -13.69 11.25
CA GLN A 90 -11.67 -12.53 11.81
C GLN A 90 -10.91 -11.94 13.00
N MET A 91 -10.29 -12.77 13.83
CA MET A 91 -9.46 -12.31 14.94
C MET A 91 -8.25 -11.52 14.45
N GLU A 92 -7.52 -12.02 13.45
CA GLU A 92 -6.38 -11.31 12.87
C GLU A 92 -6.80 -10.03 12.17
N MET A 93 -7.83 -10.07 11.32
CA MET A 93 -8.38 -8.89 10.63
C MET A 93 -8.76 -7.77 11.60
N ASN A 94 -9.30 -8.11 12.77
CA ASN A 94 -9.67 -7.13 13.81
C ASN A 94 -8.46 -6.45 14.47
N THR A 95 -7.26 -7.01 14.35
CA THR A 95 -6.03 -6.38 14.86
C THR A 95 -5.41 -5.40 13.89
N ILE A 96 -5.84 -5.41 12.62
CA ILE A 96 -5.25 -4.60 11.56
C ILE A 96 -5.81 -3.18 11.61
N GLU A 97 -4.90 -2.21 11.65
CA GLU A 97 -5.25 -0.80 11.56
C GLU A 97 -5.24 -0.32 10.11
N TRP A 98 -6.41 0.18 9.68
CA TRP A 98 -6.60 0.76 8.36
C TRP A 98 -6.47 2.28 8.42
N THR A 99 -5.45 2.83 7.75
CA THR A 99 -5.12 4.25 7.77
C THR A 99 -5.49 4.92 6.45
N LYS A 100 -6.30 5.99 6.51
CA LYS A 100 -6.55 6.84 5.35
C LYS A 100 -5.35 7.76 5.10
N ALA A 101 -4.78 7.72 3.90
CA ALA A 101 -3.54 8.41 3.52
C ALA A 101 -3.60 8.95 2.09
N ILE A 102 -2.71 9.90 1.78
CA ILE A 102 -2.34 10.24 0.41
C ILE A 102 -1.25 9.25 -0.01
N VAL A 103 -1.62 8.30 -0.87
CA VAL A 103 -0.70 7.28 -1.39
C VAL A 103 -0.11 7.74 -2.70
N ILE A 104 1.21 7.70 -2.80
CA ILE A 104 2.00 8.10 -3.96
C ILE A 104 2.70 6.87 -4.51
N TYR A 105 2.23 6.39 -5.66
CA TYR A 105 2.82 5.26 -6.39
C TYR A 105 3.97 5.75 -7.25
N ILE A 106 5.13 5.15 -7.04
CA ILE A 106 6.37 5.39 -7.77
C ILE A 106 6.62 4.14 -8.60
N GLU A 107 6.44 4.25 -9.92
CA GLU A 107 6.69 3.17 -10.87
C GLU A 107 7.99 3.51 -11.63
N SER A 108 8.84 2.53 -11.94
CA SER A 108 9.94 2.75 -12.88
C SER A 108 9.41 2.81 -14.32
N TYR A 109 10.13 3.52 -15.20
CA TYR A 109 9.84 3.59 -16.64
C TYR A 109 10.14 2.28 -17.38
#